data_AF-A0A1I3ZLF3-F1
#
_entry.id   AF-A0A1I3ZLF3-F1
#
_cell.length_a   1.000
_cell.length_b   1.000
_cell.length_c   1.000
_cell.angle_alpha   90.00
_cell.angle_beta   90.00
_cell.angle_gamma   90.00
#
_symmetry.space_group_name_H-M   'P 1'
#
loop_
_entity.id
_entity.type
_entity.pdbx_description
1 polymer ?
#
loop_
_entity_poly.entity_id
_entity_poly.type
_entity_poly.pdbx_seq_one_letter_code
_entity_poly.pdbx_strand_id
1 'polypeptide(L)'
;MDHLCPVCNGLVALKQACSRCGNRLDDAGRLYDFYGDYSPYREIDDAKMDNGYPDRQKNQCLHTGWCPQCHASEMVIVQEWTPDRLNAQKDAHQ
;
A
#
# COMPACT_ATOMS: atom_id res chain seq x y z
N MET A 1 18.52 -0.71 0.29
CA MET A 1 17.95 -1.31 -0.93
C MET A 1 16.51 -0.91 -0.85
N ASP A 2 16.16 0.17 -1.51
CA ASP A 2 15.01 0.95 -1.09
C ASP A 2 13.83 0.50 -1.96
N HIS A 3 13.07 -0.44 -1.39
CA HIS A 3 11.81 -0.88 -1.95
C HIS A 3 10.78 0.24 -1.78
N LEU A 4 9.99 0.49 -2.84
CA LEU A 4 9.03 1.59 -2.86
C LEU A 4 7.62 1.07 -3.12
N CYS A 5 6.63 1.48 -2.34
CA CYS A 5 5.24 1.18 -2.65
C CYS A 5 4.78 2.02 -3.86
N PRO A 6 4.35 1.41 -4.98
CA PRO A 6 3.94 2.14 -6.17
C PRO A 6 2.57 2.84 -6.00
N VAL A 7 1.74 2.39 -5.06
CA VAL A 7 0.43 2.99 -4.78
C VAL A 7 0.61 4.26 -3.94
N CYS A 8 1.37 4.19 -2.83
CA CYS A 8 1.70 5.37 -2.03
C CYS A 8 2.35 6.50 -2.85
N ASN A 9 3.15 6.13 -3.86
CA ASN A 9 3.88 7.07 -4.69
C ASN A 9 3.11 7.47 -5.96
N GLY A 10 1.84 7.09 -6.09
CA GLY A 10 1.00 7.46 -7.23
C GLY A 10 1.46 6.89 -8.58
N LEU A 11 2.39 5.94 -8.59
CA LEU A 11 2.89 5.28 -9.80
C LEU A 11 1.83 4.36 -10.41
N VAL A 12 1.02 3.73 -9.57
CA VAL A 12 -0.14 2.93 -9.98
C VAL A 12 -1.32 3.20 -9.07
N ALA A 13 -2.52 3.22 -9.64
CA ALA A 13 -3.73 3.28 -8.85
C ALA A 13 -4.04 1.92 -8.20
N LEU A 14 -4.71 1.94 -7.04
CA LEU A 14 -5.19 0.72 -6.40
C LEU A 14 -6.24 0.03 -7.31
N LYS A 15 -5.98 -1.24 -7.65
CA LYS A 15 -6.80 -2.03 -8.59
C LYS A 15 -7.60 -3.15 -7.91
N GLN A 16 -7.64 -3.19 -6.58
CA GLN A 16 -8.39 -4.22 -5.89
C GLN A 16 -9.90 -3.95 -5.94
N ALA A 17 -10.67 -5.03 -6.09
CA ALA A 17 -12.12 -5.01 -6.04
C ALA A 17 -12.59 -5.38 -4.64
N CYS A 18 -13.68 -4.76 -4.21
CA CYS A 18 -14.28 -4.99 -2.91
C CYS A 18 -14.80 -6.42 -2.83
N SER A 19 -14.39 -7.13 -1.79
CA SER A 19 -14.83 -8.50 -1.51
C SER A 19 -16.34 -8.64 -1.28
N ARG A 20 -17.04 -7.56 -0.93
CA ARG A 20 -18.49 -7.57 -0.64
C ARG A 20 -19.39 -7.29 -1.85
N CYS A 21 -18.99 -6.38 -2.74
CA CYS A 21 -19.84 -5.91 -3.84
C CYS A 21 -19.16 -5.92 -5.21
N GLY A 22 -17.88 -6.26 -5.28
CA GLY A 22 -17.11 -6.30 -6.54
C GLY A 22 -16.73 -4.92 -7.11
N ASN A 23 -17.20 -3.82 -6.53
CA ASN A 23 -16.81 -2.47 -6.96
C ASN A 23 -15.34 -2.18 -6.62
N ARG A 24 -14.72 -1.27 -7.38
CA ARG A 24 -13.34 -0.87 -7.14
C ARG A 24 -13.17 -0.23 -5.76
N LEU A 25 -12.08 -0.58 -5.08
CA LEU A 25 -11.67 0.06 -3.83
C LEU A 25 -10.87 1.32 -4.11
N ASP A 26 -11.18 2.37 -3.36
CA ASP A 26 -10.37 3.59 -3.27
C ASP A 26 -9.26 3.40 -2.23
N ASP A 27 -8.08 3.94 -2.50
CA ASP A 27 -6.98 3.91 -1.54
C ASP A 27 -7.25 4.92 -0.42
N ALA A 28 -7.51 4.41 0.78
CA ALA A 28 -7.73 5.21 1.97
C ALA A 28 -6.44 5.48 2.76
N GLY A 29 -5.27 5.08 2.23
CA GLY A 29 -3.97 5.27 2.86
C GLY A 29 -3.40 4.00 3.47
N ARG A 30 -2.29 4.12 4.19
CA ARG A 30 -1.55 2.96 4.72
C ARG A 30 -2.23 2.47 6.00
N LEU A 31 -2.26 1.16 6.20
CA LEU A 31 -2.96 0.55 7.32
C LEU A 31 -2.45 1.09 8.67
N TYR A 32 -1.14 1.22 8.84
CA TYR A 32 -0.53 1.73 10.07
C TYR A 32 -0.75 3.23 10.32
N ASP A 33 -1.13 4.02 9.31
CA ASP A 33 -1.58 5.40 9.53
C ASP A 33 -2.91 5.46 10.31
N PHE A 34 -3.69 4.35 10.33
CA PHE A 34 -4.93 4.23 11.09
C PHE A 34 -4.76 3.62 12.49
N TYR A 35 -3.70 2.83 12.71
CA TYR A 35 -3.49 2.10 13.97
C TYR A 35 -2.36 2.66 14.84
N GLY A 36 -1.44 3.47 14.29
CA GLY A 36 -0.37 4.09 15.05
C GLY A 36 -0.76 5.48 15.57
N ASP A 37 -0.19 5.87 16.71
CA ASP A 37 -0.13 7.29 17.08
C ASP A 37 0.50 8.05 15.92
N TYR A 38 -0.28 8.91 15.25
CA TYR A 38 0.14 9.67 14.07
C TYR A 38 1.44 10.42 14.37
N SER A 39 2.55 9.80 13.99
CA SER A 39 3.90 10.30 14.20
C SER A 39 4.46 10.58 12.82
N PRO A 40 4.24 11.79 12.26
CA PRO A 40 4.63 12.14 10.89
C PRO A 40 6.16 12.04 10.64
N TYR A 41 6.94 11.83 11.70
CA TYR A 41 8.40 11.67 11.68
C TYR A 41 8.88 10.25 12.02
N ARG A 42 7.99 9.26 12.22
CA ARG A 42 8.43 7.87 12.44
C ARG A 42 8.76 7.25 11.09
N GLU A 43 9.97 6.72 10.95
CA GLU A 43 10.36 6.05 9.70
C GLU A 43 9.41 4.88 9.43
N ILE A 44 9.05 4.70 8.16
CA ILE A 44 8.12 3.67 7.70
C ILE A 44 8.57 2.28 8.16
N ASP A 45 9.88 2.05 8.17
CA ASP A 45 10.50 0.79 8.60
C ASP A 45 10.29 0.48 10.10
N ASP A 46 10.24 1.51 10.95
CA ASP A 46 9.97 1.37 12.38
C ASP A 46 8.50 1.06 12.63
N ALA A 47 7.58 1.67 11.86
CA ALA A 47 6.15 1.38 11.94
C ALA A 47 5.81 -0.06 11.54
N LYS A 48 6.60 -0.68 10.64
CA LYS A 48 6.44 -2.08 10.24
C LYS A 48 6.95 -3.09 11.28
N MET A 49 7.74 -2.67 12.27
CA MET A 49 8.27 -3.58 13.30
C MET A 49 7.24 -3.90 14.38
N ASP A 50 6.33 -2.96 14.67
CA ASP A 50 5.35 -3.07 15.77
C ASP A 50 3.92 -3.39 15.28
N ASN A 51 3.70 -3.55 13.96
CA ASN A 51 2.35 -3.73 13.40
C ASN A 51 1.83 -5.18 13.47
N GLY A 52 2.65 -6.15 13.90
CA GLY A 52 2.27 -7.57 13.98
C GLY A 52 2.21 -8.32 12.63
N TYR A 53 2.64 -7.70 11.53
CA TYR A 53 2.67 -8.28 10.19
C TYR A 53 4.12 -8.41 9.69
N PRO A 54 4.47 -9.49 8.95
CA PRO A 54 5.80 -9.63 8.36
C PRO A 54 5.94 -8.83 7.04
N ASP A 55 5.33 -7.63 6.96
CA ASP A 55 5.26 -6.84 5.73
C ASP A 55 6.62 -6.23 5.37
N ARG A 56 7.44 -5.84 6.36
CA ARG A 56 8.84 -5.44 6.13
C ARG A 56 9.68 -6.56 5.53
N GLN A 57 9.59 -7.77 6.09
CA GLN A 57 10.39 -8.91 5.62
C GLN A 57 10.01 -9.35 4.19
N LYS A 58 8.76 -9.09 3.79
CA LYS A 58 8.22 -9.44 2.47
C LYS A 58 8.25 -8.28 1.47
N ASN A 59 8.76 -7.10 1.85
CA ASN A 59 8.71 -5.88 1.05
C ASN A 59 7.29 -5.56 0.58
N GLN A 60 6.35 -5.61 1.52
CA GLN A 60 4.94 -5.34 1.31
C GLN A 60 4.56 -4.04 2.02
N CYS A 61 3.62 -3.33 1.42
CA CYS A 61 2.97 -2.17 2.01
C CYS A 61 1.48 -2.50 2.20
N LEU A 62 1.01 -2.39 3.44
CA LEU A 62 -0.38 -2.63 3.80
C LEU A 62 -1.17 -1.34 3.61
N HIS A 63 -2.19 -1.37 2.77
CA HIS A 63 -3.13 -0.28 2.51
C HIS A 63 -4.51 -0.62 3.08
N THR A 64 -5.28 0.43 3.37
CA THR A 64 -6.71 0.32 3.65
C THR A 64 -7.46 0.66 2.36
N GLY A 65 -8.18 -0.32 1.80
CA GLY A 65 -9.09 -0.09 0.68
C GLY A 65 -10.49 0.27 1.20
N TRP A 66 -11.04 1.41 0.78
CA TRP A 66 -12.41 1.82 1.10
C TRP A 66 -13.31 1.62 -0.12
N CYS A 67 -14.46 0.97 0.06
CA CYS A 67 -15.46 0.84 -0.98
C CYS A 67 -16.48 1.98 -0.89
N PRO A 68 -16.56 2.89 -1.89
CA PRO A 68 -17.55 3.96 -1.88
C PRO A 68 -18.99 3.47 -2.09
N GLN A 69 -19.19 2.23 -2.54
CA GLN A 69 -20.52 1.70 -2.84
C GLN A 69 -21.17 1.01 -1.63
N CYS A 70 -20.42 0.13 -0.95
CA CYS A 70 -20.95 -0.62 0.20
C CYS A 70 -20.40 -0.14 1.55
N HIS A 71 -19.55 0.89 1.55
CA HIS A 71 -18.94 1.47 2.75
C HIS A 71 -18.16 0.46 3.60
N ALA A 72 -17.61 -0.57 2.96
CA ALA A 72 -16.73 -1.53 3.60
C ALA A 72 -15.27 -1.08 3.46
N SER A 73 -14.50 -1.24 4.53
CA SER A 73 -13.04 -1.16 4.51
C SER A 73 -12.45 -2.56 4.54
N GLU A 74 -11.39 -2.78 3.76
CA GLU A 74 -10.62 -4.03 3.77
C GLU A 74 -9.13 -3.78 3.65
N MET A 75 -8.32 -4.69 4.19
CA MET A 75 -6.87 -4.62 4.10
C MET A 75 -6.42 -5.06 2.72
N VAL A 76 -5.61 -4.23 2.09
CA VAL A 76 -5.09 -4.42 0.75
C VAL A 76 -3.57 -4.51 0.83
N ILE A 77 -3.03 -5.68 0.48
CA ILE A 77 -1.58 -5.89 0.43
C ILE A 77 -1.05 -5.46 -0.93
N VAL A 78 -0.11 -4.52 -0.95
CA VAL A 78 0.58 -4.05 -2.14
C VAL A 78 2.04 -4.48 -2.09
N GLN A 79 2.54 -5.09 -3.16
CA GLN A 79 3.94 -5.45 -3.26
C GLN A 79 4.79 -4.23 -3.65
N GLU A 80 5.82 -3.95 -2.87
CA GLU A 80 6.77 -2.87 -3.16
C GLU A 80 7.64 -3.21 -4.36
N TRP A 81 8.02 -2.19 -5.12
CA TRP A 81 8.85 -2.33 -6.31
C TRP A 81 10.32 -2.25 -5.94
N THR A 82 11.11 -3.11 -6.57
CA THR A 82 12.57 -2.96 -6.60
C THR A 82 12.96 -1.81 -7.55
N PRO A 83 14.16 -1.24 -7.39
CA PRO A 83 14.71 -0.29 -8.37
C PRO A 83 14.66 -0.80 -9.81
N ASP A 84 14.94 -2.09 -10.04
CA ASP A 84 14.89 -2.71 -11.37
C ASP A 84 13.48 -2.66 -11.97
N ARG A 85 12.46 -2.96 -11.15
CA ARG A 85 11.06 -2.91 -11.59
C ARG A 85 10.60 -1.48 -11.87
N LEU A 86 11.10 -0.50 -11.12
CA LEU A 86 10.83 0.92 -11.37
C LEU A 86 11.40 1.36 -12.73
N ASN A 87 12.64 0.95 -13.04
CA ASN A 87 13.28 1.26 -14.32
C ASN A 87 12.55 0.61 -15.49
N ALA A 88 12.20 -0.67 -15.38
CA ALA A 88 11.45 -1.39 -16.42
C ALA A 88 10.07 -0.76 -16.74
N GLN A 89 9.42 -0.11 -15.78
CA GLN A 89 8.16 0.62 -16.01
C GLN A 89 8.37 1.98 -16.69
N LYS A 90 9.52 2.65 -16.47
CA LYS A 90 9.85 3.90 -17.17
C LYS A 90 10.10 3.65 -18.65
N ASP A 91 10.80 2.57 -18.99
CA ASP A 91 11.12 2.20 -20.37
C ASP A 91 9.88 1.76 -21.17
N ALA A 92 8.84 1.26 -20.51
CA ALA A 92 7.59 0.81 -21.14
C ALA A 92 6.64 1.97 -21.52
N HIS A 93 6.92 3.20 -21.07
CA HIS A 93 6.13 4.39 -21.35
C HIS A 93 6.86 5.38 -22.28
N GLN A 94 7.92 4.94 -22.95
CA GLN A 94 8.70 5.74 -23.90
C GLN A 94 8.47 5.31 -25.35
#